data_AF-A0A954SPZ6-F1
#
_entry.id   AF-A0A954SPZ6-F1
#
_cell.length_a   1.000
_cell.length_b   1.000
_cell.length_c   1.000
_cell.angle_alpha   90.00
_cell.angle_beta   90.00
_cell.angle_gamma   90.00
#
_symmetry.space_group_name_H-M   'P 1'
#
loop_
_entity.id
_entity.type
_entity.pdbx_description
1 polymer ?
#
loop_
_entity_poly.entity_id
_entity_poly.type
_entity_poly.pdbx_seq_one_letter_code
_entity_poly.pdbx_strand_id
1 'polypeptide(L)'
;MMNLNRRQLLAGLGGLIFVRSSFGGVSPLLPSEITRETLWDNLDGKSISWFHPRCCMVPLPDGGKRAVMTLQAISGSDYFGPVHWTYSDDLGRNWSVPEPIPSLGRRPLEGHPGLQQG
;
A
#
# COMPACT_ATOMS: atom_id res chain seq x y z
N MET A 1 33.65 22.50 -52.57
CA MET A 1 33.86 23.00 -51.21
C MET A 1 32.79 24.07 -50.94
N MET A 2 31.68 23.68 -50.31
CA MET A 2 30.48 24.51 -50.20
C MET A 2 30.33 24.96 -48.74
N ASN A 3 30.65 26.23 -48.48
CA ASN A 3 30.51 26.84 -47.15
C ASN A 3 29.04 27.11 -46.86
N LEU A 4 28.43 26.31 -45.99
CA LEU A 4 27.14 26.65 -45.40
C LEU A 4 27.35 27.54 -44.17
N ASN A 5 26.71 28.70 -44.19
CA ASN A 5 26.78 29.70 -43.14
C ASN A 5 25.84 29.32 -41.98
N ARG A 6 26.38 29.35 -40.75
CA ARG A 6 25.73 28.93 -39.50
C ARG A 6 24.40 29.64 -39.18
N ARG A 7 24.09 30.74 -39.89
CA ARG A 7 22.89 31.56 -39.68
C ARG A 7 21.68 31.19 -40.54
N GLN A 8 21.79 30.23 -41.46
CA GLN A 8 20.65 29.74 -42.26
C GLN A 8 20.08 28.40 -41.77
N LEU A 9 20.62 27.83 -40.68
CA LEU A 9 20.17 26.54 -40.13
C LEU A 9 19.10 26.66 -39.03
N LEU A 10 18.58 27.87 -38.76
CA LEU A 10 17.58 28.12 -37.71
C LEU A 10 16.17 28.51 -38.19
N ALA A 11 15.90 28.45 -39.50
CA ALA A 11 14.63 28.95 -40.06
C ALA A 11 13.71 27.86 -40.66
N GLY A 12 13.90 26.58 -40.33
CA GLY A 12 13.14 25.54 -41.02
C GLY A 12 12.97 24.24 -40.26
N LEU A 13 12.44 24.28 -39.03
CA LEU A 13 11.89 23.09 -38.35
C LEU A 13 10.75 23.50 -37.38
N GLY A 14 9.90 24.46 -37.79
CA GLY A 14 8.60 24.74 -37.17
C GLY A 14 7.54 23.69 -37.54
N GLY A 15 7.93 22.43 -37.72
CA GLY A 15 7.06 21.32 -38.06
C GLY A 15 6.48 20.72 -36.79
N LEU A 16 5.31 21.22 -36.38
CA LEU A 16 4.25 20.54 -35.64
C LEU A 16 4.60 19.12 -35.16
N ILE A 17 5.35 18.99 -34.06
CA ILE A 17 5.31 17.78 -33.25
C ILE A 17 4.07 17.92 -32.36
N PHE A 18 2.90 17.64 -32.93
CA PHE A 18 1.82 17.13 -32.10
C PHE A 18 2.27 15.75 -31.65
N VAL A 19 2.93 15.67 -30.48
CA VAL A 19 2.94 14.44 -29.71
C VAL A 19 1.47 14.12 -29.48
N ARG A 20 0.93 13.20 -30.28
CA ARG A 20 -0.27 12.48 -29.92
C ARG A 20 0.13 11.68 -28.69
N SER A 21 -0.02 12.28 -27.52
CA SER A 21 -0.20 11.51 -26.30
C SER A 21 -1.49 10.75 -26.51
N SER A 22 -1.37 9.55 -27.05
CA SER A 22 -2.37 8.52 -26.88
C SER A 22 -2.41 8.26 -25.38
N PHE A 23 -3.18 9.05 -24.65
CA PHE A 23 -3.82 8.57 -23.44
C PHE A 23 -4.69 7.42 -23.95
N GLY A 24 -4.13 6.21 -23.97
CA GLY A 24 -4.92 5.00 -24.17
C GLY A 24 -6.04 5.12 -23.17
N GLY A 25 -7.27 5.26 -23.66
CA GLY A 25 -8.44 5.33 -22.81
C GLY A 25 -8.45 4.05 -22.01
N VAL A 26 -8.00 4.13 -20.76
CA VAL A 26 -8.25 3.08 -19.80
C VAL A 26 -9.75 3.15 -19.61
N SER A 27 -10.48 2.31 -20.35
CA SER A 27 -11.85 1.97 -19.97
C SER A 27 -11.79 1.74 -18.47
N PRO A 28 -12.58 2.47 -17.66
CA PRO A 28 -12.53 2.29 -16.23
C PRO A 28 -12.74 0.79 -16.00
N LEU A 29 -11.70 0.12 -15.49
CA LEU A 29 -11.76 -1.29 -15.15
C LEU A 29 -12.73 -1.38 -13.98
N LEU A 30 -14.02 -1.41 -14.30
CA LEU A 30 -15.04 -1.64 -13.32
C LEU A 30 -14.89 -3.10 -12.91
N PRO A 31 -14.72 -3.38 -11.61
CA PRO A 31 -14.72 -4.75 -11.14
C PRO A 31 -16.05 -5.39 -11.57
N SER A 32 -15.97 -6.53 -12.23
CA SER A 32 -17.15 -7.31 -12.63
C SER A 32 -17.90 -7.87 -11.41
N GLU A 33 -17.21 -7.98 -10.27
CA GLU A 33 -17.73 -8.52 -9.03
C GLU A 33 -16.96 -7.93 -7.83
N ILE A 34 -17.67 -7.71 -6.73
CA ILE A 34 -17.11 -7.34 -5.43
C ILE A 34 -17.63 -8.36 -4.42
N THR A 35 -16.73 -9.09 -3.77
CA THR A 35 -17.05 -10.07 -2.74
C THR A 35 -16.61 -9.58 -1.36
N ARG A 36 -17.16 -10.18 -0.31
CA ARG A 36 -16.79 -9.92 1.08
C ARG A 36 -16.28 -11.21 1.71
N GLU A 37 -15.06 -11.16 2.22
CA GLU A 37 -14.44 -12.25 2.98
C GLU A 37 -14.21 -11.81 4.43
N THR A 38 -14.41 -12.74 5.37
CA THR A 38 -14.05 -12.54 6.78
C THR A 38 -12.66 -13.14 7.01
N LEU A 39 -11.67 -12.31 7.32
CA LEU A 39 -10.29 -12.79 7.55
C LEU A 39 -10.10 -13.41 8.94
N TRP A 40 -10.68 -12.79 9.97
CA TRP A 40 -10.67 -13.26 11.34
C TRP A 40 -12.03 -13.00 11.96
N ASP A 41 -12.54 -13.99 12.71
CA ASP A 41 -13.79 -13.88 13.46
C ASP A 41 -13.50 -14.02 14.96
N ASN A 42 -14.13 -13.15 15.74
CA ASN A 42 -14.06 -13.16 17.20
C ASN A 42 -15.42 -12.85 17.83
N LEU A 43 -16.52 -13.16 17.14
CA LEU A 43 -17.86 -12.94 17.69
C LEU A 43 -18.14 -13.77 18.96
N ASP A 44 -17.41 -14.87 19.17
CA ASP A 44 -17.51 -15.72 20.35
C ASP A 44 -16.56 -15.34 21.50
N GLY A 45 -15.69 -14.34 21.28
CA GLY A 45 -14.73 -13.83 22.26
C GLY A 45 -13.54 -14.77 22.54
N LYS A 46 -13.29 -15.79 21.71
CA LYS A 46 -12.20 -16.76 21.93
C LYS A 46 -10.91 -16.45 21.17
N SER A 47 -10.90 -15.43 20.33
CA SER A 47 -9.77 -15.03 19.50
C SER A 47 -9.45 -13.54 19.69
N ILE A 48 -8.59 -12.98 18.82
CA ILE A 48 -8.24 -11.55 18.86
C ILE A 48 -9.21 -10.78 17.96
N SER A 49 -9.80 -9.72 18.50
CA SER A 49 -10.49 -8.72 17.67
C SER A 49 -9.46 -7.81 17.04
N TRP A 50 -9.48 -7.73 15.71
CA TRP A 50 -8.59 -6.86 14.94
C TRP A 50 -9.31 -5.57 14.52
N PHE A 51 -8.57 -4.47 14.52
CA PHE A 51 -9.06 -3.14 14.20
C PHE A 51 -8.07 -2.39 13.32
N HIS A 52 -8.56 -1.32 12.67
CA HIS A 52 -7.81 -0.50 11.73
C HIS A 52 -7.02 -1.26 10.64
N PRO A 53 -7.63 -2.23 9.91
CA PRO A 53 -6.97 -2.84 8.77
C PRO A 53 -6.65 -1.78 7.71
N ARG A 54 -5.37 -1.65 7.35
CA ARG A 54 -4.89 -0.76 6.28
C ARG A 54 -4.04 -1.56 5.33
N CYS A 55 -4.55 -1.81 4.12
CA CYS A 55 -3.90 -2.63 3.12
C CYS A 55 -3.31 -1.78 1.97
N CYS A 56 -2.16 -2.19 1.45
CA CYS A 56 -1.59 -1.68 0.21
C CYS A 56 -0.93 -2.80 -0.61
N MET A 57 -0.70 -2.54 -1.90
CA MET A 57 0.09 -3.42 -2.76
C MET A 57 1.55 -2.96 -2.77
N VAL A 58 2.47 -3.88 -2.49
CA VAL A 58 3.91 -3.66 -2.51
C VAL A 58 4.51 -4.41 -3.71
N PRO A 59 5.28 -3.74 -4.59
CA PRO A 59 5.95 -4.41 -5.71
C PRO A 59 7.08 -5.32 -5.20
N LEU A 60 7.25 -6.47 -5.85
CA LEU A 60 8.32 -7.42 -5.57
C LEU A 60 9.43 -7.33 -6.63
N PRO A 61 10.68 -7.75 -6.31
CA PRO A 61 11.81 -7.67 -7.24
C PRO A 61 11.63 -8.45 -8.54
N ASP A 62 10.80 -9.50 -8.53
CA ASP A 62 10.51 -10.37 -9.68
C ASP A 62 9.41 -9.79 -10.62
N GLY A 63 8.92 -8.58 -10.35
CA GLY A 63 7.81 -7.97 -11.06
C GLY A 63 6.43 -8.38 -10.54
N GLY A 64 6.38 -9.25 -9.54
CA GLY A 64 5.17 -9.58 -8.79
C GLY A 64 4.73 -8.45 -7.85
N LYS A 65 3.66 -8.71 -7.11
CA LYS A 65 3.14 -7.79 -6.08
C LYS A 65 2.58 -8.59 -4.90
N ARG A 66 2.79 -8.08 -3.71
CA ARG A 66 2.29 -8.62 -2.44
C ARG A 66 1.32 -7.64 -1.83
N ALA A 67 0.18 -8.12 -1.33
CA ALA A 67 -0.66 -7.28 -0.49
C ALA A 67 -0.07 -7.30 0.94
N VAL A 68 0.10 -6.13 1.54
CA VAL A 68 0.57 -5.97 2.92
C VAL A 68 -0.49 -5.20 3.68
N MET A 69 -0.85 -5.68 4.87
CA MET A 69 -1.83 -5.06 5.73
C MET A 69 -1.24 -4.82 7.12
N THR A 70 -1.44 -3.61 7.65
CA THR A 70 -1.25 -3.32 9.07
C THR A 70 -2.59 -3.37 9.80
N LEU A 71 -2.59 -3.83 11.04
CA LEU A 71 -3.77 -3.99 11.90
C LEU A 71 -3.37 -3.91 13.38
N GLN A 72 -4.32 -3.62 14.27
CA GLN A 72 -4.10 -3.56 15.71
C GLN A 72 -5.10 -4.44 16.44
N ALA A 73 -4.67 -5.12 17.50
CA ALA A 73 -5.60 -5.76 18.41
C ALA A 73 -6.44 -4.70 19.13
N ILE A 74 -7.73 -4.96 19.34
CA ILE A 74 -8.62 -4.09 20.13
C ILE A 74 -9.22 -4.89 21.29
N SER A 75 -9.33 -4.25 22.44
CA SER A 75 -10.00 -4.79 23.62
C SER A 75 -10.72 -3.69 24.40
N GLY A 76 -11.70 -4.07 25.22
CA GLY A 76 -12.46 -3.13 26.06
C GLY A 76 -13.11 -2.01 25.25
N SER A 77 -13.22 -0.83 25.87
CA SER A 77 -13.69 0.40 25.21
C SER A 77 -12.47 1.16 24.65
N ASP A 78 -12.05 0.84 23.43
CA ASP A 78 -11.01 1.55 22.68
C ASP A 78 -9.55 1.37 23.16
N TYR A 79 -9.21 0.20 23.71
CA TYR A 79 -7.81 -0.12 23.97
C TYR A 79 -7.14 -0.73 22.73
N PHE A 80 -6.46 0.09 21.93
CA PHE A 80 -5.74 -0.33 20.72
C PHE A 80 -4.32 -0.79 21.02
N GLY A 81 -4.04 -2.07 20.83
CA GLY A 81 -2.72 -2.68 21.01
C GLY A 81 -1.66 -2.21 20.00
N PRO A 82 -0.42 -2.73 20.10
CA PRO A 82 0.64 -2.46 19.14
C PRO A 82 0.28 -2.82 17.70
N VAL A 83 0.95 -2.18 16.74
CA VAL A 83 0.75 -2.45 15.31
C VAL A 83 1.31 -3.82 14.95
N HIS A 84 0.49 -4.60 14.26
CA HIS A 84 0.85 -5.86 13.62
C HIS A 84 0.86 -5.69 12.11
N TRP A 85 1.53 -6.60 11.42
CA TRP A 85 1.49 -6.73 9.98
C TRP A 85 1.14 -8.16 9.57
N THR A 86 0.53 -8.29 8.41
CA THR A 86 0.22 -9.54 7.74
C THR A 86 0.34 -9.30 6.24
N TYR A 87 0.54 -10.35 5.46
CA TYR A 87 0.67 -10.25 4.03
C TYR A 87 -0.08 -11.36 3.29
N SER A 88 -0.34 -11.11 2.02
CA SER A 88 -0.92 -12.06 1.09
C SER A 88 -0.11 -12.06 -0.22
N ASP A 89 0.27 -13.26 -0.65
CA ASP A 89 0.95 -13.51 -1.93
C ASP A 89 -0.03 -13.87 -3.06
N ASP A 90 -1.33 -13.98 -2.75
CA ASP A 90 -2.37 -14.43 -3.68
C ASP A 90 -3.50 -13.41 -3.85
N LEU A 91 -3.12 -12.12 -3.78
CA LEU A 91 -4.00 -10.96 -4.01
C LEU A 91 -5.16 -10.85 -3.00
N GLY A 92 -4.92 -11.26 -1.77
CA GLY A 92 -5.83 -11.09 -0.64
C GLY A 92 -6.76 -12.27 -0.38
N ARG A 93 -6.56 -13.42 -1.05
CA ARG A 93 -7.37 -14.63 -0.82
C ARG A 93 -6.96 -15.32 0.48
N ASN A 94 -5.66 -15.42 0.75
CA ASN A 94 -5.11 -15.95 1.99
C ASN A 94 -4.12 -14.97 2.59
N TRP A 95 -4.05 -14.95 3.93
CA TRP A 95 -3.23 -14.03 4.70
C TRP A 95 -2.35 -14.79 5.68
N SER A 96 -1.13 -14.30 5.89
CA SER A 96 -0.26 -14.80 6.95
C SER A 96 -0.86 -14.51 8.33
N VAL A 97 -0.40 -15.22 9.36
CA VAL A 97 -0.74 -14.86 10.75
C VAL A 97 -0.24 -13.44 11.02
N PRO A 98 -1.05 -12.55 11.65
CA PRO A 98 -0.59 -11.23 12.06
C PRO A 98 0.58 -11.31 13.04
N GLU A 99 1.68 -10.63 12.71
CA GLU A 99 2.90 -10.58 13.52
C GLU A 99 3.14 -9.15 14.03
N PRO A 100 3.67 -8.96 15.25
CA PRO A 100 3.97 -7.64 15.78
C PRO A 100 5.07 -6.96 14.96
N ILE A 101 5.04 -5.62 14.87
CA ILE A 101 6.13 -4.81 14.31
C ILE A 101 6.95 -4.27 15.51
N PRO A 102 8.14 -4.82 15.82
CA PRO A 102 8.82 -4.51 17.08
C PRO A 102 9.18 -3.02 17.24
N SER A 103 9.54 -2.34 16.16
CA SER A 103 9.88 -0.92 16.15
C SER A 103 8.69 0.00 16.45
N LEU A 104 7.46 -0.49 16.25
CA LEU A 104 6.20 0.19 16.55
C LEU A 104 5.52 -0.41 17.80
N GLY A 105 6.29 -1.18 18.58
CA GLY A 105 5.85 -1.75 19.84
C GLY A 105 5.80 -0.70 20.95
N ARG A 106 4.95 -0.95 21.93
CA ARG A 106 4.89 -0.12 23.13
C ARG A 106 6.11 -0.36 24.01
N ARG A 107 6.58 0.70 24.65
CA ARG A 107 7.72 0.70 25.58
C ARG A 107 7.33 1.37 26.89
N PRO A 108 7.87 0.95 28.04
CA PRO A 108 7.63 1.65 29.31
C PRO A 108 8.00 3.13 29.21
N LEU A 109 7.20 4.00 29.83
CA LEU A 109 7.55 5.41 29.98
C LEU A 109 8.40 5.58 31.25
N GLU A 110 9.62 6.10 31.08
CA GLU A 110 10.55 6.32 32.18
C GLU A 110 9.95 7.25 33.24
N GLY A 111 10.12 6.92 34.52
CA GLY A 111 9.57 7.69 35.63
C GLY A 111 8.06 7.49 35.90
N HIS A 112 7.36 6.69 35.09
CA HIS A 112 5.90 6.49 35.20
C HIS A 112 5.53 4.99 35.25
N PRO A 113 5.53 4.37 36.45
CA PRO A 113 5.19 2.95 36.61
C PRO A 113 3.83 2.61 36.01
N GLY A 114 3.80 1.60 35.14
CA GLY A 114 2.57 1.12 34.48
C GLY A 114 2.15 1.88 33.21
N LEU A 115 2.76 3.03 32.91
CA LEU A 115 2.49 3.78 31.68
C LEU A 115 3.41 3.32 30.54
N GLN A 116 2.85 3.22 29.33
CA GLN A 116 3.58 2.82 28.13
C GLN A 116 3.43 3.89 27.03
N GLN A 117 4.51 4.14 26.30
CA GLN A 117 4.55 4.97 25.10
C GLN A 117 4.60 4.09 23.84
N GLY A 118 3.97 4.55 22.76
CA GLY A 118 3.99 3.93 21.43
C GLY A 118 4.86 4.72 20.46
#